data_AF-A0A8C4JBR5-F1
#
_entry.id   AF-A0A8C4JBR5-F1
#
_cell.length_a   1.000
_cell.length_b   1.000
_cell.length_c   1.000
_cell.angle_alpha   90.00
_cell.angle_beta   90.00
_cell.angle_gamma   90.00
#
_symmetry.space_group_name_H-M   'P 1'
#
loop_
_entity.id
_entity.type
_entity.pdbx_description
1 polymer ?
#
loop_
_entity_poly.entity_id
_entity_poly.type
_entity_poly.pdbx_seq_one_letter_code
_entity_poly.pdbx_strand_id
1 'polypeptide(L)'
;MMLVDPNNTGVVTFQAFIDFMTRETAETDTAEQVMASFKILAGDKNYITVEELRRELPAEQAEYCISRMVKYVGSDAVPGALDYVSFSNALYGESDL
;
A
#
# COMPACT_ATOMS: atom_id res chain seq x y z
N MET A 1 -23.55 -11.34 -1.13
CA MET A 1 -22.38 -10.78 -1.84
C MET A 1 -21.65 -9.86 -0.85
N MET A 2 -20.79 -10.44 -0.02
CA MET A 2 -19.90 -9.76 0.92
C MET A 2 -18.50 -10.15 0.47
N LEU A 3 -17.89 -9.35 -0.40
CA LEU A 3 -16.68 -9.76 -1.11
C LEU A 3 -15.39 -9.21 -0.50
N VAL A 4 -15.50 -8.30 0.47
CA VAL A 4 -14.35 -7.65 1.11
C VAL A 4 -14.00 -8.22 2.49
N ASP A 5 -14.90 -9.01 3.10
CA ASP A 5 -14.73 -9.63 4.42
C ASP A 5 -15.48 -10.98 4.48
N PRO A 6 -14.91 -12.10 4.00
CA PRO A 6 -15.57 -13.42 4.10
C PRO A 6 -15.79 -13.86 5.56
N ASN A 7 -15.06 -13.29 6.52
CA ASN A 7 -15.17 -13.60 7.95
C ASN A 7 -15.95 -12.55 8.77
N ASN A 8 -16.47 -11.47 8.17
CA ASN A 8 -17.12 -10.35 8.89
C ASN A 8 -16.29 -9.84 10.09
N THR A 9 -14.97 -9.88 9.96
CA THR A 9 -14.04 -9.46 11.01
C THR A 9 -13.88 -7.95 11.08
N GLY A 10 -14.34 -7.21 10.05
CA GLY A 10 -14.23 -5.75 9.99
C GLY A 10 -12.81 -5.28 9.71
N VAL A 11 -11.97 -6.17 9.15
CA VAL A 11 -10.58 -5.91 8.79
C VAL A 11 -10.41 -6.29 7.33
N VAL A 12 -10.50 -5.27 6.49
CA VAL A 12 -10.20 -5.39 5.06
C VAL A 12 -8.72 -5.71 4.94
N THR A 13 -8.42 -6.95 4.59
CA THR A 13 -7.03 -7.37 4.36
C THR A 13 -6.52 -6.72 3.07
N PHE A 14 -5.22 -6.41 3.01
CA PHE A 14 -4.58 -5.95 1.78
C PHE A 14 -4.94 -6.86 0.59
N GLN A 15 -5.02 -8.18 0.79
CA GLN A 15 -5.41 -9.14 -0.23
C GLN A 15 -6.85 -8.94 -0.76
N ALA A 16 -7.81 -8.63 0.12
CA ALA A 16 -9.19 -8.34 -0.26
C ALA A 16 -9.31 -7.00 -1.00
N PHE A 17 -8.44 -6.04 -0.70
CA PHE A 17 -8.38 -4.76 -1.39
C PHE A 17 -7.71 -4.88 -2.78
N ILE A 18 -6.64 -5.69 -2.88
CA ILE A 18 -6.04 -6.06 -4.17
C ILE A 18 -7.06 -6.82 -5.02
N ASP A 19 -7.81 -7.77 -4.46
CA ASP A 19 -8.89 -8.49 -5.17
C ASP A 19 -10.00 -7.54 -5.64
N PHE A 20 -10.34 -6.53 -4.83
CA PHE A 20 -11.32 -5.51 -5.18
C PHE A 20 -10.86 -4.68 -6.39
N MET A 21 -9.64 -4.12 -6.36
CA MET A 21 -9.19 -3.33 -7.51
C MET A 21 -8.85 -4.19 -8.73
N THR A 22 -8.30 -5.40 -8.56
CA THR A 22 -8.05 -6.32 -9.70
C THR A 22 -9.34 -6.76 -10.39
N ARG A 23 -10.47 -6.82 -9.67
CA ARG A 23 -11.78 -7.04 -10.28
C ARG A 23 -12.33 -5.82 -11.03
N GLU A 24 -11.97 -4.61 -10.64
CA GLU A 24 -12.46 -3.38 -11.26
C GLU A 24 -11.60 -2.91 -12.44
N THR A 25 -10.28 -3.18 -12.42
CA THR A 25 -9.33 -2.83 -13.48
C THR A 25 -8.61 -4.07 -14.02
N ALA A 26 -9.33 -4.89 -14.78
CA ALA A 26 -8.86 -6.19 -15.26
C ALA A 26 -7.70 -6.14 -16.30
N GLU A 27 -7.22 -4.97 -16.72
CA GLU A 27 -6.36 -4.87 -17.92
C GLU A 27 -5.10 -4.00 -17.77
N THR A 28 -4.76 -3.47 -16.59
CA THR A 28 -3.51 -2.68 -16.44
C THR A 28 -2.82 -2.91 -15.10
N ASP A 29 -1.81 -3.77 -15.18
CA ASP A 29 -0.61 -3.98 -14.38
C ASP A 29 -0.56 -3.79 -12.84
N THR A 30 0.12 -4.75 -12.25
CA THR A 30 0.24 -5.16 -10.85
C THR A 30 0.90 -4.13 -9.92
N ALA A 31 1.81 -3.29 -10.42
CA ALA A 31 2.59 -2.36 -9.59
C ALA A 31 1.92 -0.98 -9.45
N GLU A 32 1.34 -0.46 -10.53
CA GLU A 32 0.66 0.84 -10.55
C GLU A 32 -0.59 0.83 -9.67
N GLN A 33 -1.33 -0.27 -9.66
CA GLN A 33 -2.48 -0.49 -8.79
C GLN A 33 -2.11 -0.44 -7.31
N VAL A 34 -1.04 -1.14 -6.93
CA VAL A 34 -0.51 -1.11 -5.55
C VAL A 34 -0.03 0.30 -5.20
N MET A 35 0.64 0.98 -6.13
CA MET A 35 1.07 2.36 -5.96
C MET A 35 -0.12 3.34 -5.80
N ALA A 36 -1.17 3.18 -6.59
CA ALA A 36 -2.40 3.99 -6.50
C ALA A 36 -3.12 3.77 -5.17
N SER A 37 -3.12 2.54 -4.67
CA SER A 37 -3.65 2.21 -3.34
C SER A 37 -2.96 2.99 -2.24
N PHE A 38 -1.63 2.89 -2.20
CA PHE A 38 -0.85 3.60 -1.20
C PHE A 38 -0.98 5.11 -1.35
N LYS A 39 -1.12 5.63 -2.57
CA LYS A 39 -1.41 7.04 -2.82
C LYS A 39 -2.75 7.48 -2.21
N ILE A 40 -3.80 6.65 -2.33
CA ILE A 40 -5.11 6.92 -1.73
C ILE A 40 -5.02 6.89 -0.19
N LEU A 41 -4.35 5.87 0.38
CA LEU A 41 -4.10 5.77 1.83
C LEU A 41 -3.30 6.95 2.37
N ALA A 42 -2.37 7.45 1.56
CA ALA A 42 -1.59 8.65 1.82
C ALA A 42 -2.35 9.95 1.50
N GLY A 43 -3.65 9.93 1.18
CA GLY A 43 -4.42 11.15 0.90
C GLY A 43 -3.85 11.98 -0.25
N ASP A 44 -3.47 11.31 -1.34
CA ASP A 44 -2.84 11.89 -2.54
C ASP A 44 -1.39 12.37 -2.40
N LYS A 45 -0.76 12.15 -1.24
CA LYS A 45 0.67 12.44 -1.04
C LYS A 45 1.55 11.38 -1.72
N ASN A 46 2.74 11.79 -2.16
CA ASN A 46 3.76 10.88 -2.70
C ASN A 46 4.54 10.10 -1.61
N TYR A 47 4.12 10.21 -0.34
CA TYR A 47 4.70 9.52 0.80
C TYR A 47 3.58 9.14 1.77
N ILE A 48 3.78 8.06 2.52
CA ILE A 48 2.85 7.61 3.57
C ILE A 48 3.55 7.65 4.92
N THR A 49 2.85 8.00 5.99
CA THR A 49 3.45 7.97 7.34
C THR A 49 3.26 6.63 8.03
N VAL A 50 4.15 6.30 8.97
CA VAL A 50 4.01 5.14 9.88
C VAL A 50 2.65 5.15 10.57
N GLU A 51 2.16 6.32 10.95
CA GLU A 51 0.87 6.50 11.62
C GLU A 51 -0.30 6.17 10.67
N GLU A 52 -0.24 6.64 9.42
CA GLU A 52 -1.25 6.30 8.40
C GLU A 52 -1.26 4.80 8.11
N LEU A 53 -0.09 4.17 7.92
CA LEU A 53 0.00 2.71 7.76
C LEU A 53 -0.62 1.97 8.95
N ARG A 54 -0.28 2.34 10.18
CA ARG A 54 -0.82 1.70 11.39
C ARG A 54 -2.31 1.95 11.62
N ARG A 55 -2.85 3.03 11.05
CA ARG A 55 -4.28 3.37 11.16
C ARG A 55 -5.12 2.67 10.09
N GLU A 56 -4.59 2.56 8.88
CA GLU A 56 -5.31 2.02 7.72
C GLU A 56 -5.08 0.51 7.55
N LEU A 57 -3.95 -0.02 8.01
CA LEU A 57 -3.62 -1.45 7.94
C LEU A 57 -3.56 -2.07 9.34
N PRO A 58 -3.84 -3.38 9.47
CA PRO A 58 -3.64 -4.09 10.73
C PRO A 58 -2.16 -4.05 11.15
N ALA A 59 -1.92 -4.06 12.46
CA ALA A 59 -0.59 -3.84 13.04
C ALA A 59 0.51 -4.71 12.41
N GLU A 60 0.24 -5.99 12.14
CA GLU A 60 1.21 -6.89 11.50
C GLU A 60 1.60 -6.46 10.08
N GLN A 61 0.64 -5.98 9.27
CA GLN A 61 0.90 -5.53 7.90
C GLN A 61 1.53 -4.14 7.87
N ALA A 62 1.13 -3.27 8.80
CA ALA A 62 1.76 -1.98 8.99
C ALA A 62 3.24 -2.16 9.35
N GLU A 63 3.56 -2.99 10.35
CA GLU A 63 4.95 -3.31 10.74
C GLU A 63 5.74 -3.91 9.58
N TYR A 64 5.13 -4.81 8.79
CA TYR A 64 5.75 -5.37 7.59
C TYR A 64 6.08 -4.28 6.54
N CYS A 65 5.13 -3.38 6.25
CA CYS A 65 5.35 -2.26 5.34
C CYS A 65 6.44 -1.32 5.88
N ILE A 66 6.40 -0.96 7.16
CA ILE A 66 7.39 -0.07 7.79
C ILE A 66 8.80 -0.69 7.76
N SER A 67 8.91 -2.00 7.97
CA SER A 67 10.19 -2.71 7.96
C SER A 67 10.78 -2.87 6.56
N ARG A 68 9.95 -2.86 5.51
CA ARG A 68 10.38 -3.03 4.11
C ARG A 68 10.45 -1.72 3.32
N MET A 69 9.65 -0.73 3.70
CA MET A 69 9.63 0.58 3.05
C MET A 69 10.87 1.38 3.42
N VAL A 70 11.39 2.09 2.42
CA VAL A 70 12.47 3.04 2.62
C VAL A 70 11.87 4.33 3.18
N LYS A 71 12.62 5.05 4.02
CA LYS A 71 12.20 6.38 4.46
C LYS A 71 12.14 7.31 3.24
N TYR A 72 11.06 8.09 3.14
CA TYR A 72 10.95 9.11 2.10
C TYR A 72 11.99 10.20 2.36
N VAL A 73 12.79 10.52 1.34
CA VAL A 73 13.82 11.56 1.40
C VAL A 73 13.54 12.59 0.33
N GLY A 74 12.89 13.68 0.72
CA GLY A 74 12.55 14.81 -0.14
C GLY A 74 12.52 16.11 0.67
N SER A 75 12.46 17.26 0.01
CA SER A 75 12.34 18.56 0.71
C SER A 75 11.12 18.64 1.63
N ASP A 76 10.08 17.85 1.35
CA ASP A 76 8.84 17.75 2.13
C ASP A 76 8.82 16.53 3.07
N ALA A 77 9.95 15.84 3.27
CA ALA A 77 10.01 14.66 4.10
C ALA A 77 9.75 15.00 5.57
N VAL A 78 8.63 14.50 6.09
CA VAL A 78 8.27 14.58 7.51
C VAL A 78 8.87 13.40 8.29
N PRO A 79 9.13 13.55 9.60
CA PRO A 79 9.57 12.41 10.43
C PRO A 79 8.55 11.27 10.36
N GLY A 80 9.01 10.09 9.93
CA GLY A 80 8.16 8.91 9.76
C GLY A 80 7.51 8.80 8.38
N ALA A 81 7.86 9.65 7.41
CA ALA A 81 7.49 9.48 6.02
C ALA A 81 8.22 8.28 5.40
N LEU A 82 7.46 7.46 4.68
CA LEU A 82 7.87 6.24 4.01
C LEU A 82 7.53 6.34 2.53
N ASP A 83 8.43 5.85 1.70
CA ASP A 83 8.31 5.86 0.26
C ASP A 83 7.68 4.54 -0.21
N TYR A 84 6.36 4.59 -0.42
CA TYR A 84 5.63 3.43 -0.93
C TYR A 84 5.96 3.15 -2.40
N VAL A 85 6.44 4.14 -3.15
CA VAL A 85 6.81 4.00 -4.57
C VAL A 85 8.03 3.10 -4.72
N SER A 86 9.08 3.29 -3.91
CA SER A 86 10.25 2.41 -3.85
C SER A 86 9.89 1.03 -3.37
N PHE A 87 8.91 0.90 -2.47
CA PHE A 87 8.43 -0.41 -2.03
C PHE A 87 7.67 -1.14 -3.14
N SER A 88 6.75 -0.47 -3.85
CA SER A 88 6.08 -1.04 -5.02
C SER A 88 7.08 -1.42 -6.12
N ASN A 89 8.08 -0.56 -6.38
CA ASN A 89 9.17 -0.87 -7.30
C ASN A 89 10.08 -2.01 -6.79
N ALA A 90 10.30 -2.17 -5.49
CA ALA A 90 11.07 -3.30 -4.97
C ALA A 90 10.29 -4.62 -5.03
N LEU A 91 8.97 -4.57 -4.85
CA LEU A 91 8.09 -5.74 -4.90
C LEU A 91 7.84 -6.24 -6.33
N TYR A 92 7.71 -5.32 -7.28
CA TYR A 92 7.36 -5.64 -8.67
C TYR A 92 8.48 -5.34 -9.67
N GLY A 93 9.44 -4.51 -9.31
CA GLY A 93 10.61 -4.14 -10.13
C GLY A 93 11.83 -5.05 -9.93
N GLU A 94 11.70 -6.21 -9.27
CA GLU A 94 12.55 -7.37 -9.58
C GLU A 94 12.10 -8.08 -10.87
N SER A 95 11.76 -7.29 -11.88
CA SER A 95 11.68 -7.71 -13.27
C SER A 95 12.27 -6.56 -14.09
N ASP A 96 13.46 -6.81 -14.63
CA ASP A 96 14.19 -5.97 -15.59
C ASP A 96 15.16 -4.90 -15.02
N LEU A 97 16.32 -5.35 -14.50
CA LEU A 97 17.63 -4.89 -14.99
C LEU A 97 18.75 -5.90 -14.74
#